data_AF-A0A7J9CC94-F1
#
_entry.id   AF-A0A7J9CC94-F1
#
_cell.length_a   1.000
_cell.length_b   1.000
_cell.length_c   1.000
_cell.angle_alpha   90.00
_cell.angle_beta   90.00
_cell.angle_gamma   90.00
#
_symmetry.space_group_name_H-M   'P 1'
#
loop_
_entity.id
_entity.type
_entity.pdbx_description
1 polymer ?
#
loop_
_entity_poly.entity_id
_entity_poly.type
_entity_poly.pdbx_seq_one_letter_code
_entity_poly.pdbx_strand_id
1 'polypeptide(L)' 'MGNCPLFLCESWGILDGLSLLIERGYDKVLIQSDCFKVVIAIQANSLERYNSTLIRRIH' A
#
# COMPACT_ATOMS: atom_id res chain seq x y z
N MET A 1 -22.67 3.78 -8.21
CA MET A 1 -21.32 4.23 -7.77
C MET A 1 -20.84 3.28 -6.70
N GLY A 2 -19.74 2.58 -6.95
CA GLY A 2 -19.25 1.50 -6.09
C GLY A 2 -18.72 2.04 -4.76
N ASN A 3 -19.10 1.38 -3.66
CA ASN A 3 -18.61 1.70 -2.33
C ASN A 3 -17.15 1.22 -2.22
N CYS A 4 -16.18 2.09 -2.51
CA CYS A 4 -14.76 1.80 -2.30
C CYS A 4 -14.38 2.23 -0.88
N PRO A 5 -13.98 1.30 0.00
CA PRO A 5 -13.48 1.67 1.32
C PRO A 5 -12.27 2.59 1.18
N LEU A 6 -12.22 3.68 1.95
CA LEU A 6 -11.10 4.64 1.95
C LEU A 6 -9.74 3.93 2.04
N PHE A 7 -9.65 2.92 2.91
CA PHE A 7 -8.49 2.05 3.04
C PHE A 7 -8.03 1.41 1.72
N LEU A 8 -8.97 0.90 0.91
CA LEU A 8 -8.64 0.25 -0.35
C LEU A 8 -8.14 1.28 -1.36
N CYS A 9 -8.82 2.43 -1.44
CA CYS A 9 -8.45 3.52 -2.34
C CYS A 9 -7.03 4.04 -2.07
N GLU A 10 -6.69 4.22 -0.79
CA GLU A 10 -5.39 4.71 -0.36
C GLU A 10 -4.28 3.66 -0.57
N SER A 11 -4.58 2.39 -0.30
CA SER A 11 -3.64 1.29 -0.57
C SER A 11 -3.28 1.20 -2.06
N TRP A 12 -4.25 1.41 -2.96
CA TRP A 12 -4.00 1.46 -4.40
C TRP A 12 -3.18 2.68 -4.81
N GLY A 13 -3.44 3.85 -4.22
CA GLY A 13 -2.66 5.05 -4.47
C GLY A 13 -1.18 4.88 -4.08
N ILE A 14 -0.92 4.20 -2.96
CA ILE A 14 0.46 3.88 -2.54
C ILE A 14 1.12 2.90 -3.52
N LEU A 15 0.41 1.85 -3.94
CA LEU A 15 0.96 0.87 -4.89
C LEU A 15 1.32 1.53 -6.23
N ASP A 16 0.45 2.39 -6.76
CA ASP A 16 0.68 3.10 -8.01
C ASP A 16 1.87 4.06 -7.90
N GLY A 17 1.93 4.83 -6.81
CA GLY A 17 3.06 5.70 -6.51
C GLY A 17 4.37 4.94 -6.37
N LEU A 18 4.37 3.76 -5.73
CA LEU A 18 5.54 2.90 -5.63
C LEU A 18 6.00 2.39 -6.99
N SER A 19 5.09 1.92 -7.84
CA SER A 19 5.44 1.42 -9.19
C SER A 19 6.17 2.50 -9.99
N LEU A 20 5.66 3.74 -9.96
CA LEU A 20 6.27 4.88 -10.63
C LEU A 20 7.66 5.24 -10.08
N LEU A 21 7.86 5.13 -8.76
CA LEU A 21 9.14 5.42 -8.12
C LEU A 21 10.18 4.33 -8.42
N ILE A 22 9.75 3.07 -8.47
CA ILE A 22 10.61 1.94 -8.87
C ILE A 22 11.05 2.10 -10.34
N GLU A 23 10.13 2.44 -11.24
CA GLU A 23 10.46 2.69 -12.65
C GLU A 23 11.47 3.84 -12.84
N ARG A 24 11.50 4.79 -11.91
CA ARG A 24 12.45 5.91 -11.90
C ARG A 24 13.79 5.58 -11.24
N GLY A 25 13.97 4.36 -10.73
CA GLY A 25 15.22 3.89 -10.13
C GLY A 25 15.46 4.33 -8.69
N TYR A 26 14.40 4.70 -7.95
CA TYR A 26 14.54 5.00 -6.52
C TYR A 26 14.66 3.69 -5.71
N ASP A 27 15.79 3.53 -5.04
CA ASP A 27 16.09 2.34 -4.20
C ASP A 27 15.45 2.42 -2.80
N LYS A 28 15.19 3.64 -2.31
CA LYS A 28 14.55 3.87 -1.00
C LYS A 28 13.52 4.98 -1.09
N VAL A 29 12.34 4.71 -0.55
CA VAL A 29 11.18 5.61 -0.58
C VAL A 29 10.58 5.71 0.81
N LEU A 30 10.27 6.94 1.25
CA LEU A 30 9.55 7.19 2.50
C LEU A 30 8.09 7.44 2.16
N ILE A 31 7.21 6.55 2.60
CA ILE A 31 5.76 6.69 2.42
C ILE A 31 5.18 7.28 3.70
N GLN A 32 4.46 8.39 3.55
CA GLN A 32 3.69 9.01 4.63
C GLN A 32 2.20 8.83 4.33
N SER A 33 1.45 8.33 5.31
CA SER A 33 0.00 8.14 5.24
C SER A 33 -0.59 8.54 6.59
N ASP A 34 -1.69 9.27 6.57
CA ASP A 34 -2.49 9.63 7.75
C ASP A 34 -3.46 8.51 8.14
N CYS A 35 -3.66 7.52 7.27
CA CYS A 35 -4.46 6.35 7.56
C CYS A 35 -3.68 5.29 8.32
N PHE A 36 -3.89 5.29 9.64
CA PHE A 36 -3.30 4.33 10.56
C PHE A 36 -3.48 2.86 10.10
N LYS A 37 -4.64 2.51 9.52
CA LYS A 37 -4.90 1.14 9.02
C LYS A 37 -3.96 0.74 7.89
N VAL A 38 -3.61 1.67 7.00
CA VAL A 38 -2.70 1.45 5.87
C VAL A 38 -1.27 1.30 6.37
N VAL A 39 -0.84 2.18 7.28
CA VAL A 39 0.49 2.11 7.91
C VAL A 39 0.70 0.77 8.61
N ILE A 40 -0.27 0.34 9.44
CA ILE A 40 -0.19 -0.95 10.13
C ILE A 40 -0.22 -2.12 9.15
N ALA A 41 -1.03 -2.05 8.09
CA ALA A 41 -1.10 -3.11 7.09
C ALA A 41 0.19 -3.29 6.28
N ILE A 42 0.90 -2.18 5.99
CA ILE A 42 2.20 -2.22 5.30
C ILE A 42 3.31 -2.66 6.26
N GLN A 43 3.29 -2.21 7.52
CA GLN A 43 4.30 -2.57 8.52
C GLN A 43 4.16 -4.02 9.01
N ALA A 44 2.95 -4.56 9.02
CA ALA A 44 2.70 -5.95 9.36
C ALA A 44 3.23 -6.86 8.25
N ASN A 45 4.48 -7.30 8.42
CA ASN A 45 5.23 -8.25 7.59
C ASN A 45 4.61 -9.68 7.56
N SER A 46 3.31 -9.80 7.83
CA SER A 46 2.54 -11.03 7.92
C SER A 46 1.64 -11.13 6.69
N LEU A 47 2.17 -11.83 5.68
CA LEU A 47 1.42 -12.47 4.60
C LEU A 47 0.21 -13.29 5.10
N GLU A 48 0.14 -13.64 6.39
CA GLU A 48 -0.85 -14.54 6.95
C GLU A 48 -2.13 -13.86 7.44
N ARG A 49 -2.15 -12.53 7.67
CA ARG A 49 -3.32 -11.88 8.30
C ARG A 49 -4.21 -11.06 7.36
N TYR A 50 -3.80 -10.86 6.11
CA TYR A 50 -4.56 -10.06 5.17
C TYR A 50 -4.93 -10.87 3.92
N ASN A 51 -6.23 -11.17 3.76
CA ASN A 51 -6.82 -11.76 2.54
C ASN A 51 -6.76 -10.82 1.31
N SER A 52 -5.95 -9.78 1.37
CA SER A 52 -5.84 -8.72 0.37
C SER A 52 -4.59 -8.96 -0.47
N THR A 53 -4.78 -9.38 -1.72
CA THR A 53 -3.72 -9.56 -2.72
C THR A 53 -2.89 -8.29 -2.98
N LEU A 54 -3.38 -7.12 -2.55
CA LEU A 54 -2.74 -5.82 -2.69
C LEU A 54 -1.58 -5.61 -1.74
N ILE A 55 -1.75 -5.94 -0.46
CA ILE A 55 -0.70 -5.79 0.56
C ILE A 55 0.50 -6.67 0.18
N ARG A 56 0.22 -7.84 -0.39
CA ARG A 56 1.20 -8.78 -0.95
C ARG A 56 2.04 -8.24 -2.12
N ARG A 57 1.62 -7.15 -2.76
CA ARG A 57 2.33 -6.51 -3.88
C ARG A 57 3.13 -5.27 -3.47
N ILE A 58 2.82 -4.71 -2.30
CA ILE A 58 3.53 -3.54 -1.74
C ILE A 58 4.82 -3.99 -1.04
N HIS A 59 4.78 -5.16 -0.41
CA HIS A 59 5.92 -5.85 0.17
C HIS A 59 6.74 -6.58 -0.90
#